data_AF-A0A2P6RUW0-F1
#
_entry.id   AF-A0A2P6RUW0-F1
#
_cell.length_a   1.000
_cell.length_b   1.000
_cell.length_c   1.000
_cell.angle_alpha   90.00
_cell.angle_beta   90.00
_cell.angle_gamma   90.00
#
_symmetry.space_group_name_H-M   'P 1'
#
loop_
_entity.id
_entity.type
_entity.pdbx_description
1 polymer ?
#
loop_
_entity_poly.entity_id
_entity_poly.type
_entity_poly.pdbx_seq_one_letter_code
_entity_poly.pdbx_strand_id
1 'polypeptide(L)'
;MTAFAEAYDPLDPNGKITIRWDIMNWAPDGYEATITMFNFQKYWHIEQPGWTLGWTWAKKEFIWSMLGGKTIDRGDCSSFTGPTPHCCKMNPKVVDLLPDVGSCCRGGVMSSLIQDTSKAVSRFQITVGGAGSNNELLVLCYCTI
;
A
#
# COMPACT_ATOMS: atom_id res chain seq x y z
N MET A 1 -25.25 7.44 10.06
CA MET A 1 -25.28 7.20 8.60
C MET A 1 -24.17 8.06 8.01
N THR A 2 -22.94 7.54 8.04
CA THR A 2 -21.73 8.28 7.65
C THR A 2 -21.47 7.97 6.18
N ALA A 3 -21.60 8.96 5.32
CA ALA A 3 -21.41 8.82 3.88
C ALA A 3 -19.93 8.62 3.55
N PHE A 4 -19.61 7.54 2.83
CA PHE A 4 -18.33 7.35 2.12
C PHE A 4 -18.32 8.27 0.87
N ALA A 5 -18.30 9.59 1.06
CA ALA A 5 -18.47 10.57 -0.01
C ALA A 5 -17.23 11.45 -0.27
N GLU A 6 -16.02 10.96 0.04
CA GLU A 6 -14.79 11.75 -0.19
C GLU A 6 -14.17 11.55 -1.59
N ALA A 7 -14.64 10.59 -2.39
CA ALA A 7 -14.05 10.26 -3.69
C ALA A 7 -15.02 10.13 -4.88
N TYR A 8 -16.32 10.42 -4.69
CA TYR A 8 -17.31 10.35 -5.77
C TYR A 8 -17.39 11.67 -6.54
N ASP A 9 -17.03 11.66 -7.82
CA ASP A 9 -17.17 12.79 -8.74
C ASP A 9 -18.29 12.49 -9.76
N PRO A 10 -19.39 13.27 -9.79
CA PRO A 10 -20.44 13.14 -10.80
C PRO A 10 -19.96 13.27 -12.26
N LEU A 11 -18.85 13.99 -12.49
CA LEU A 11 -18.24 14.16 -13.81
C LEU A 11 -17.33 12.99 -14.18
N ASP A 12 -16.95 12.17 -13.21
CA ASP A 12 -16.21 10.92 -13.42
C ASP A 12 -16.79 9.77 -12.58
N PRO A 13 -18.01 9.32 -12.90
CA PRO A 13 -18.75 8.33 -12.09
C PRO A 13 -18.09 6.94 -12.06
N ASN A 14 -17.10 6.70 -12.93
CA ASN A 14 -16.32 5.46 -12.99
C ASN A 14 -14.89 5.62 -12.46
N GLY A 15 -14.54 6.82 -11.98
CA GLY A 15 -13.26 7.11 -11.37
C GLY A 15 -13.04 6.24 -10.15
N LYS A 16 -11.88 5.59 -10.07
CA LYS A 16 -11.54 4.71 -8.96
C LYS A 16 -10.05 4.61 -8.75
N ILE A 17 -9.66 4.38 -7.50
CA ILE A 17 -8.31 3.94 -7.17
C ILE A 17 -8.32 2.42 -7.13
N THR A 18 -7.36 1.79 -7.81
CA THR A 18 -7.19 0.33 -7.79
C THR A 18 -5.86 -0.01 -7.14
N ILE A 19 -5.88 -0.95 -6.19
CA ILE A 19 -4.68 -1.50 -5.56
C ILE A 19 -4.47 -2.91 -6.12
N ARG A 20 -3.29 -3.14 -6.67
CA ARG A 20 -2.85 -4.43 -7.17
C ARG A 20 -1.76 -4.98 -6.25
N TRP A 21 -1.88 -6.25 -5.92
CA TRP A 21 -0.94 -6.97 -5.05
C TRP A 21 -0.26 -8.08 -5.85
N ASP A 22 0.95 -7.83 -6.34
CA ASP A 22 1.70 -8.78 -7.16
C ASP A 22 2.73 -9.52 -6.32
N ILE A 23 2.53 -10.83 -6.12
CA ILE A 23 3.49 -11.68 -5.42
C ILE A 23 4.61 -12.05 -6.41
N MET A 24 5.83 -11.60 -6.11
CA MET A 24 7.00 -11.77 -6.94
C MET A 24 7.70 -13.10 -6.66
N ASN A 25 7.77 -13.48 -5.39
CA ASN A 25 8.40 -14.71 -4.95
C ASN A 25 7.78 -15.21 -3.65
N TRP A 26 7.68 -16.53 -3.49
CA TRP A 26 7.28 -17.18 -2.24
C TRP A 26 8.52 -17.67 -1.48
N ALA A 27 8.50 -17.49 -0.16
CA ALA A 27 9.45 -18.05 0.79
C ALA A 27 8.73 -19.04 1.72
N PRO A 28 9.44 -19.93 2.44
CA PRO A 28 8.81 -20.92 3.31
C PRO A 28 7.87 -20.34 4.39
N ASP A 29 8.14 -19.13 4.87
CA ASP A 29 7.37 -18.46 5.92
C ASP A 29 6.63 -17.20 5.44
N GLY A 30 6.64 -16.90 4.13
CA GLY A 30 6.36 -15.55 3.67
C GLY A 30 6.43 -15.35 2.16
N TYR A 31 6.43 -14.10 1.72
CA TYR A 31 6.53 -13.76 0.31
C TYR A 31 7.08 -12.34 0.11
N GLU A 32 7.57 -12.08 -1.11
CA GLU A 32 7.88 -10.75 -1.58
C GLU A 32 6.77 -10.28 -2.52
N ALA A 33 6.26 -9.07 -2.31
CA ALA A 33 5.21 -8.50 -3.14
C ALA A 33 5.50 -7.06 -3.56
N THR A 34 5.09 -6.72 -4.78
CA THR A 34 4.98 -5.34 -5.25
C THR A 34 3.53 -4.91 -5.17
N ILE A 35 3.27 -3.85 -4.41
CA ILE A 35 1.95 -3.24 -4.30
C ILE A 35 1.94 -2.03 -5.23
N THR A 36 0.99 -2.03 -6.15
CA THR A 36 0.83 -0.94 -7.13
C THR A 36 -0.53 -0.29 -6.98
N MET A 37 -0.53 1.03 -6.82
CA MET A 37 -1.74 1.85 -6.78
C MET A 37 -1.90 2.57 -8.11
N PHE A 38 -3.10 2.49 -8.67
CA PHE A 38 -3.49 3.17 -9.90
C PHE A 38 -4.60 4.17 -9.61
N ASN A 39 -4.40 5.42 -10.01
CA ASN A 39 -5.46 6.42 -10.03
C ASN A 39 -6.14 6.41 -11.40
N PHE A 40 -7.29 5.75 -11.51
CA PHE A 40 -8.12 5.73 -12.71
C PHE A 40 -9.17 6.84 -12.73
N GLN A 41 -9.06 7.85 -11.88
CA GLN A 41 -9.85 9.06 -12.01
C GLN A 41 -9.35 9.86 -13.24
N LYS A 42 -10.27 10.58 -13.89
CA LYS A 42 -10.02 11.35 -15.11
C LYS A 42 -9.52 12.76 -14.85
N TYR A 43 -10.04 13.40 -13.79
CA TYR A 43 -9.81 14.82 -13.51
C TYR A 43 -9.25 15.07 -12.11
N TRP A 44 -9.38 14.09 -11.21
CA TRP A 44 -8.95 14.23 -9.82
C TRP A 44 -7.52 13.76 -9.62
N HIS A 45 -6.76 14.55 -8.86
CA HIS A 45 -5.39 14.26 -8.44
C HIS A 45 -5.35 13.95 -6.96
N ILE A 46 -4.49 13.02 -6.58
CA ILE A 46 -4.09 12.89 -5.18
C ILE A 46 -2.99 13.91 -4.94
N GLU A 47 -3.30 14.97 -4.20
CA GLU A 47 -2.34 15.99 -3.78
C GLU A 47 -1.85 15.72 -2.35
N GLN A 48 -0.96 16.58 -1.84
CA GLN A 48 -0.50 16.47 -0.45
C GLN A 48 -1.69 16.63 0.52
N PRO A 49 -1.76 15.83 1.61
CA PRO A 49 -0.68 15.04 2.22
C PRO A 49 -0.38 13.69 1.54
N GLY A 50 -1.13 13.33 0.49
CA GLY A 50 -0.95 12.10 -0.27
C GLY A 50 -1.82 10.97 0.25
N TRP A 51 -1.80 9.85 -0.47
CA TRP A 51 -2.55 8.67 -0.06
C TRP A 51 -1.99 8.00 1.19
N THR A 52 -2.88 7.39 1.97
CA THR A 52 -2.54 6.40 3.00
C THR A 52 -3.24 5.09 2.68
N LEU A 53 -2.45 4.02 2.54
CA LEU A 53 -2.94 2.68 2.27
C LEU A 53 -2.91 1.87 3.56
N GLY A 54 -4.09 1.43 4.01
CA GLY A 54 -4.22 0.49 5.11
C GLY A 54 -4.67 -0.88 4.60
N TRP A 55 -4.26 -1.93 5.28
CA TRP A 55 -4.85 -3.24 5.07
C TRP A 55 -4.86 -4.05 6.35
N THR A 56 -5.59 -5.16 6.33
CA THR A 56 -5.59 -6.17 7.39
C THR A 56 -5.39 -7.54 6.75
N TRP A 57 -4.38 -8.28 7.21
CA TRP A 57 -4.22 -9.69 6.86
C TRP A 57 -5.23 -10.55 7.59
N ALA A 58 -5.59 -11.70 7.02
CA ALA A 58 -6.45 -12.67 7.71
C ALA A 58 -5.68 -13.50 8.77
N LYS A 59 -4.36 -13.60 8.65
CA LYS A 59 -3.47 -14.36 9.53
C LYS A 59 -2.52 -13.43 10.29
N LYS A 60 -1.65 -14.00 11.14
CA LYS A 60 -0.62 -13.28 11.90
C LYS A 60 0.60 -12.94 11.04
N GLU A 61 0.35 -12.29 9.91
CA GLU A 61 1.39 -11.81 9.00
C GLU A 61 2.00 -10.50 9.52
N PHE A 62 3.23 -10.23 9.10
CA PHE A 62 3.99 -9.04 9.47
C PHE A 62 4.96 -8.64 8.37
N ILE A 63 5.48 -7.41 8.41
CA ILE A 63 6.40 -6.86 7.39
C ILE A 63 7.84 -6.99 7.87
N TRP A 64 8.63 -7.80 7.18
CA TRP A 64 10.08 -7.86 7.38
C TRP A 64 10.76 -6.56 6.94
N SER A 65 10.52 -6.15 5.70
CA SER A 65 11.14 -4.98 5.08
C SER A 65 10.20 -4.32 4.06
N MET A 66 10.46 -3.05 3.79
CA MET A 66 9.75 -2.28 2.76
C MET A 66 10.73 -1.46 1.94
N LEU A 67 10.43 -1.32 0.65
CA LEU A 67 11.11 -0.40 -0.24
C LEU A 67 10.09 0.51 -0.89
N GLY A 68 10.35 1.81 -0.80
CA GLY A 68 9.55 2.85 -1.43
C GLY A 68 8.24 3.21 -0.74
N GLY A 69 8.05 2.76 0.50
CA GLY A 69 6.97 3.19 1.38
C GLY A 69 7.41 3.03 2.82
N LYS A 70 6.64 3.61 3.74
CA LYS A 70 6.91 3.52 5.19
C LYS A 70 5.62 3.31 5.96
N THR A 71 5.68 2.43 6.96
CA THR A 71 4.58 2.30 7.92
C THR A 71 4.49 3.52 8.84
N ILE A 72 3.27 4.00 9.10
CA ILE A 72 3.01 5.10 10.04
C ILE A 72 3.32 4.65 11.47
N ASP A 73 2.98 3.40 11.79
CA ASP A 73 3.18 2.79 13.10
C ASP A 73 3.65 1.34 12.93
N ARG A 74 4.70 0.98 13.66
CA ARG A 74 5.32 -0.36 13.62
C ARG A 74 4.65 -1.35 14.57
N GLY A 75 3.95 -0.86 15.60
CA GLY A 75 3.42 -1.67 16.70
C GLY A 75 4.48 -2.11 17.71
N ASP A 76 4.04 -2.88 18.71
CA ASP A 76 4.92 -3.49 19.70
C ASP A 76 5.44 -4.84 19.19
N CYS A 77 6.69 -4.84 18.73
CA CYS A 77 7.35 -6.03 18.20
C CYS A 77 8.23 -6.75 19.24
N SER A 78 8.05 -6.47 20.53
CA SER A 78 8.84 -7.07 21.62
C SER A 78 8.74 -8.58 21.72
N SER A 79 7.69 -9.19 21.17
CA SER A 79 7.52 -10.65 21.12
C SER A 79 8.50 -11.37 20.18
N PHE A 80 9.20 -10.64 19.31
CA PHE A 80 10.19 -11.22 18.40
C PHE A 80 11.54 -11.36 19.13
N THR A 81 12.03 -12.59 19.25
CA THR A 81 13.28 -12.92 19.95
C THR A 81 14.54 -12.75 19.09
N GLY A 82 14.37 -12.44 17.80
CA GLY A 82 15.45 -12.29 16.81
C GLY A 82 15.45 -10.90 16.15
N PRO A 83 15.80 -10.81 14.85
CA PRO A 83 15.71 -9.56 14.10
C PRO A 83 14.31 -8.97 14.22
N THR A 84 14.23 -7.68 14.58
CA THR A 84 12.95 -6.99 14.71
C THR A 84 12.40 -6.67 13.31
N PRO A 85 11.16 -7.06 12.98
CA PRO A 85 10.55 -6.74 11.70
C PRO A 85 10.33 -5.22 11.53
N HIS A 86 10.19 -4.76 10.29
CA HIS A 86 9.83 -3.38 9.99
C HIS A 86 8.50 -2.98 10.62
N CYS A 87 7.49 -3.86 10.61
CA CYS A 87 6.20 -3.65 11.26
C CYS A 87 5.58 -5.01 11.64
N CYS A 88 5.09 -5.15 12.86
CA CYS A 88 4.46 -6.36 13.38
C CYS A 88 2.95 -6.22 13.60
N LYS A 89 2.36 -5.09 13.19
CA LYS A 89 0.91 -4.92 13.25
C LYS A 89 0.25 -5.75 12.17
N MET A 90 -0.81 -6.46 12.54
CA MET A 90 -1.67 -7.19 11.58
C MET A 90 -2.45 -6.24 10.64
N ASN A 91 -2.59 -4.97 11.04
CA ASN A 91 -3.31 -3.94 10.30
C ASN A 91 -2.43 -2.70 10.00
N PRO A 92 -1.35 -2.85 9.22
CA PRO A 92 -0.44 -1.75 8.95
C PRO A 92 -1.12 -0.64 8.16
N LYS A 93 -0.64 0.59 8.36
CA LYS A 93 -0.94 1.75 7.52
C LYS A 93 0.36 2.25 6.91
N VAL A 94 0.36 2.44 5.61
CA VAL A 94 1.54 2.82 4.81
C VAL A 94 1.28 4.13 4.10
N VAL A 95 2.32 4.95 4.09
CA VAL A 95 2.42 6.15 3.25
C VAL A 95 3.59 5.99 2.30
N ASP A 96 3.50 6.64 1.15
CA ASP A 96 4.62 6.78 0.23
C ASP A 96 5.74 7.59 0.86
N LEU A 97 6.98 7.30 0.48
CA LEU A 97 8.11 8.12 0.90
C LEU A 97 8.22 9.37 0.03
N LEU A 98 8.80 10.43 0.58
CA LEU A 98 9.22 11.57 -0.24
C LEU A 98 10.29 11.10 -1.25
N PRO A 99 10.42 11.77 -2.40
CA PRO A 99 11.46 11.44 -3.37
C PRO A 99 12.85 11.53 -2.72
N ASP A 100 13.49 10.38 -2.52
CA ASP A 100 14.91 10.29 -2.19
C ASP A 100 15.71 9.96 -3.46
N VAL A 101 17.04 9.93 -3.35
CA VAL A 101 17.97 9.64 -4.44
C VAL A 101 17.67 8.24 -5.02
N GLY A 102 16.91 8.19 -6.13
CA GLY A 102 16.47 6.92 -6.74
C GLY A 102 15.03 6.89 -7.28
N SER A 103 14.25 7.97 -7.21
CA SER A 103 12.97 8.17 -7.94
C SER A 103 11.82 7.15 -7.69
N CYS A 104 11.94 6.26 -6.69
CA CYS A 104 10.91 5.26 -6.40
C CYS A 104 9.55 5.86 -6.00
N CYS A 105 9.60 7.05 -5.40
CA CYS A 105 8.61 7.49 -4.42
C CYS A 105 8.20 8.93 -4.70
N ARG A 106 6.92 9.26 -4.53
CA ARG A 106 6.36 10.54 -4.99
C ARG A 106 5.69 11.32 -3.87
N GLY A 107 5.95 10.95 -2.63
CA GLY A 107 5.33 11.57 -1.46
C GLY A 107 3.81 11.42 -1.44
N GLY A 108 3.28 10.38 -2.10
CA GLY A 108 1.86 10.05 -2.06
C GLY A 108 1.04 10.83 -3.09
N VAL A 109 1.68 11.67 -3.91
CA VAL A 109 1.01 12.44 -4.96
C VAL A 109 0.84 11.59 -6.22
N MET A 110 -0.37 11.57 -6.77
CA MET A 110 -0.69 10.84 -8.00
C MET A 110 -1.56 11.70 -8.92
N SER A 111 -1.18 11.77 -10.19
CA SER A 111 -2.00 12.42 -11.22
C SER A 111 -3.23 11.57 -11.56
N SER A 112 -4.21 12.18 -12.21
CA SER A 112 -5.24 11.47 -12.96
C SER A 112 -4.64 10.72 -14.15
N LEU A 113 -5.30 9.63 -14.59
CA LEU A 113 -4.83 8.82 -15.72
C LEU A 113 -4.74 9.62 -17.02
N ILE A 114 -5.69 10.51 -17.27
CA ILE A 114 -5.78 11.25 -18.53
C ILE A 114 -4.73 12.35 -18.62
N GLN A 115 -4.44 13.03 -17.51
CA GLN A 115 -3.53 14.17 -17.52
C GLN A 115 -2.06 13.75 -17.57
N ASP A 116 -1.68 12.72 -16.81
CA ASP A 116 -0.31 12.20 -16.84
C ASP A 116 -0.31 10.72 -16.43
N THR A 117 -0.37 9.83 -17.42
CA THR A 117 -0.35 8.37 -17.23
C THR A 117 0.90 7.92 -16.48
N SER A 118 2.04 8.59 -16.68
CA SER A 118 3.29 8.27 -15.99
C SER A 118 3.26 8.66 -14.51
N LYS A 119 2.29 9.49 -14.12
CA LYS A 119 2.06 9.91 -12.74
C LYS A 119 0.76 9.45 -12.10
N ALA A 120 -0.03 8.66 -12.80
CA ALA A 120 -1.20 7.99 -12.26
C ALA A 120 -0.88 6.69 -11.49
N VAL A 121 0.41 6.37 -11.28
CA VAL A 121 0.86 5.12 -10.65
C VAL A 121 1.83 5.41 -9.52
N SER A 122 1.59 4.78 -8.37
CA SER A 122 2.56 4.68 -7.27
C SER A 122 2.78 3.21 -6.92
N ARG A 123 3.98 2.86 -6.45
CA ARG A 123 4.35 1.49 -6.13
C ARG A 123 5.35 1.42 -4.99
N PHE A 124 5.23 0.37 -4.20
CA PHE A 124 6.20 0.02 -3.18
C PHE A 124 6.32 -1.50 -3.08
N GLN A 125 7.42 -1.97 -2.52
CA GLN A 125 7.69 -3.38 -2.34
C GLN A 125 7.70 -3.72 -0.86
N ILE A 126 7.23 -4.91 -0.53
CA ILE A 126 7.27 -5.44 0.83
C ILE A 126 7.76 -6.88 0.83
N THR A 127 8.43 -7.24 1.91
CA THR A 127 8.71 -8.62 2.27
C THR A 127 7.85 -8.96 3.48
N VAL A 128 6.99 -9.96 3.35
CA VAL A 128 6.03 -10.39 4.37
C VAL A 128 6.47 -11.70 4.97
N GLY A 129 6.37 -11.83 6.29
CA GLY A 129 6.54 -13.07 7.04
C GLY A 129 5.25 -13.49 7.74
N GLY A 130 5.17 -14.75 8.18
CA GLY A 130 4.02 -15.32 8.87
C GLY A 130 2.87 -15.75 7.96
N ALA A 131 3.04 -15.72 6.63
CA ALA A 131 2.00 -16.11 5.67
C ALA A 131 1.85 -17.64 5.55
N GLY A 132 2.93 -18.37 5.84
CA GLY A 132 3.03 -19.81 5.65
C GLY A 132 3.19 -20.19 4.17
N SER A 133 3.10 -21.49 3.88
CA SER A 133 3.33 -22.05 2.52
C SER A 133 2.04 -22.25 1.70
N ASN A 134 0.88 -21.89 2.24
CA ASN A 134 -0.38 -22.02 1.51
C ASN A 134 -0.55 -20.76 0.65
N ASN A 135 -0.57 -20.91 -0.67
CA ASN A 135 -0.71 -19.83 -1.65
C ASN A 135 -2.08 -19.11 -1.62
N GLU A 136 -2.82 -19.20 -0.50
CA GLU A 136 -4.07 -18.49 -0.26
C GLU A 136 -3.78 -17.24 0.56
N LEU A 137 -3.81 -16.10 -0.14
CA LEU A 137 -3.66 -14.78 0.44
C LEU A 137 -5.03 -14.11 0.57
N LEU A 138 -5.41 -13.72 1.79
CA LEU A 138 -6.61 -12.91 2.03
C LEU A 138 -6.21 -11.61 2.71
N VAL A 139 -6.30 -10.51 1.96
CA VAL A 139 -5.97 -9.16 2.40
C VAL A 139 -7.16 -8.24 2.16
N LEU A 140 -7.58 -7.52 3.20
CA LEU A 140 -8.60 -6.49 3.10
C LEU A 140 -7.91 -5.13 3.07
N CYS A 141 -7.88 -4.48 1.90
CA CYS A 141 -7.23 -3.19 1.70
C CYS A 141 -8.25 -2.04 1.69
N TYR A 142 -7.84 -0.87 2.17
CA TYR A 142 -8.55 0.39 2.02
C TYR A 142 -7.56 1.53 1.82
N CYS A 143 -7.94 2.51 1.01
CA CYS A 143 -7.15 3.72 0.79
C CYS A 143 -7.91 4.91 1.37
N THR A 144 -7.20 5.80 2.05
CA THR A 144 -7.68 7.13 2.42
C THR A 144 -6.84 8.17 1.70
N ILE A 145 -7.46 9.25 1.25
CA ILE A 145 -6.85 10.30 0.43
C ILE A 145 -7.05 11.66 1.09
#